data_AF-A0A2H5ZXF3-F1
#
_entry.id   AF-A0A2H5ZXF3-F1
#
_cell.length_a   1.000
_cell.length_b   1.000
_cell.length_c   1.000
_cell.angle_alpha   90.00
_cell.angle_beta   90.00
_cell.angle_gamma   90.00
#
_symmetry.space_group_name_H-M   'P 1'
#
loop_
_entity.id
_entity.type
_entity.pdbx_description
1 polymer ?
#
loop_
_entity_poly.entity_id
_entity_poly.type
_entity_poly.pdbx_seq_one_letter_code
_entity_poly.pdbx_strand_id
1 'polypeptide(L)'
;MRIEVQPTPNVHAVKFTLDRRVTEGRSETYTSLEQAAASPLARRLLQVPGVRMVFLLNDFVTVTRQPETDWEAIVPEVERALREHFAETS
;
A
#
# COMPACT_ATOMS: atom_id res chain seq x y z
N MET A 1 -0.45 0.46 15.61
CA MET A 1 -0.73 -0.30 14.38
C MET A 1 0.41 -1.26 14.15
N ARG A 2 0.10 -2.55 14.05
CA ARG A 2 1.04 -3.60 13.65
C ARG A 2 1.02 -3.74 12.13
N ILE A 3 2.19 -3.93 11.53
CA ILE A 3 2.37 -4.15 10.10
C ILE A 3 3.28 -5.36 9.93
N GLU A 4 2.87 -6.31 9.10
CA GLU A 4 3.68 -7.46 8.72
C GLU A 4 3.98 -7.40 7.23
N VAL A 5 5.26 -7.36 6.89
CA VAL A 5 5.74 -7.28 5.50
C VAL A 5 6.10 -8.68 5.02
N GLN A 6 5.50 -9.11 3.92
CA GLN A 6 5.68 -10.43 3.34
C GLN A 6 6.03 -10.32 1.85
N PRO A 7 7.04 -11.05 1.37
CA PRO A 7 7.30 -11.14 -0.06
C PRO A 7 6.13 -11.85 -0.76
N THR A 8 5.96 -11.58 -2.05
CA THR A 8 5.03 -12.33 -2.91
C THR A 8 5.84 -13.14 -3.95
N PRO A 9 5.22 -14.11 -4.67
CA PRO A 9 5.90 -14.76 -5.79
C PRO A 9 6.32 -13.79 -6.90
N ASN A 10 5.72 -12.59 -6.95
CA ASN A 10 6.14 -11.51 -7.84
C ASN A 10 7.19 -10.64 -7.14
N VAL A 11 8.42 -10.63 -7.65
CA VAL A 11 9.55 -9.83 -7.11
C VAL A 11 9.29 -8.32 -7.14
N HIS A 12 8.37 -7.87 -7.99
CA HIS A 12 7.95 -6.47 -8.09
C HIS A 12 6.83 -6.13 -7.13
N ALA A 13 6.31 -7.08 -6.32
CA ALA A 13 5.24 -6.84 -5.38
C ALA A 13 5.55 -7.36 -3.97
N VAL A 14 5.20 -6.55 -2.97
CA VAL A 14 5.31 -6.87 -1.55
C VAL A 14 3.96 -6.68 -0.89
N LYS A 15 3.59 -7.60 -0.01
CA LYS A 15 2.34 -7.58 0.76
C LYS A 15 2.59 -7.04 2.16
N PHE A 16 1.73 -6.14 2.60
CA PHE A 16 1.68 -5.56 3.92
C PHE A 16 0.36 -5.99 4.57
N THR A 17 0.41 -6.82 5.61
CA THR A 17 -0.77 -7.24 6.38
C THR A 17 -0.86 -6.40 7.64
N LEU A 18 -2.05 -5.92 7.96
CA LEU A 18 -2.31 -4.95 9.03
C LEU A 18 -3.18 -5.56 10.13
N ASP A 19 -3.17 -4.95 11.31
CA ASP A 19 -4.13 -5.24 12.37
C ASP A 19 -5.49 -4.52 12.19
N ARG A 20 -5.74 -3.95 11.00
CA ARG A 20 -6.92 -3.14 10.66
C ARG A 20 -7.40 -3.43 9.24
N ARG A 21 -8.71 -3.29 9.01
CA ARG A 21 -9.28 -3.43 7.66
C ARG A 21 -9.01 -2.18 6.82
N VAL A 22 -8.59 -2.41 5.58
CA VAL A 22 -8.41 -1.43 4.49
C VAL A 22 -9.60 -1.40 3.53
N THR A 23 -10.34 -2.51 3.38
CA THR A 23 -11.57 -2.57 2.57
C THR A 23 -12.64 -3.46 3.21
N GLU A 24 -13.90 -3.30 2.78
CA GLU A 24 -15.04 -4.12 3.22
C GLU A 24 -15.26 -5.34 2.30
N GLY A 25 -14.27 -6.23 2.23
CA GLY A 25 -14.43 -7.53 1.55
C GLY A 25 -14.36 -7.50 0.03
N ARG A 26 -14.24 -6.33 -0.58
CA ARG A 26 -14.01 -6.16 -2.03
C ARG A 26 -12.56 -5.78 -2.27
N SER A 27 -11.97 -6.38 -3.31
CA SER A 27 -10.63 -6.00 -3.74
C SER A 27 -10.68 -4.75 -4.59
N GLU A 28 -9.75 -3.83 -4.34
CA GLU A 28 -9.62 -2.59 -5.09
C GLU A 28 -8.18 -2.47 -5.59
N THR A 29 -8.01 -2.01 -6.84
CA THR A 29 -6.69 -1.86 -7.45
C THR A 29 -6.56 -0.48 -8.04
N TYR A 30 -5.42 0.15 -7.78
CA TYR A 30 -5.16 1.53 -8.13
C TYR A 30 -3.81 1.64 -8.84
N THR A 31 -3.81 2.23 -10.03
CA THR A 31 -2.61 2.43 -10.86
C THR A 31 -2.32 3.91 -11.14
N SER A 32 -3.22 4.81 -10.73
CA SER A 32 -3.06 6.25 -10.88
C SER A 32 -3.72 7.01 -9.73
N LEU A 33 -3.27 8.24 -9.49
CA LEU A 33 -3.84 9.12 -8.47
C LEU A 33 -5.29 9.53 -8.76
N GLU A 34 -5.69 9.51 -10.04
CA GLU A 34 -7.05 9.76 -10.48
C GLU A 34 -7.98 8.61 -10.08
N GLN A 35 -7.57 7.37 -10.34
CA GLN A 35 -8.32 6.19 -9.87
C GLN A 35 -8.44 6.17 -8.34
N ALA A 36 -7.38 6.60 -7.65
CA ALA A 36 -7.34 6.65 -6.18
C ALA A 36 -8.03 7.88 -5.57
N ALA A 37 -8.75 8.71 -6.34
CA ALA A 37 -9.37 9.93 -5.84
C ALA A 37 -10.33 9.68 -4.66
N ALA A 38 -11.07 8.56 -4.68
CA ALA A 38 -12.01 8.19 -3.63
C ALA A 38 -11.37 7.40 -2.47
N SER A 39 -10.08 7.04 -2.55
CA SER A 39 -9.37 6.27 -1.53
C SER A 39 -8.15 7.05 -1.03
N PRO A 40 -8.28 7.78 0.09
CA PRO A 40 -7.17 8.53 0.68
C PRO A 40 -5.95 7.65 0.97
N LEU A 41 -6.17 6.40 1.39
CA LEU A 41 -5.11 5.41 1.60
C LEU A 41 -4.39 5.08 0.28
N ALA A 42 -5.12 4.68 -0.76
CA ALA A 42 -4.51 4.33 -2.04
C ALA A 42 -3.75 5.51 -2.65
N ARG A 43 -4.30 6.73 -2.52
CA ARG A 43 -3.66 7.95 -3.00
C ARG A 43 -2.34 8.21 -2.28
N ARG A 44 -2.30 8.10 -0.95
CA ARG A 44 -1.06 8.24 -0.16
C ARG A 44 0.00 7.22 -0.57
N LEU A 45 -0.41 5.96 -0.74
CA LEU A 45 0.50 4.88 -1.13
C LEU A 45 1.05 5.06 -2.55
N LEU A 46 0.23 5.51 -3.50
CA LEU A 46 0.66 5.81 -4.86
C LEU A 46 1.57 7.05 -4.96
N GLN A 47 1.55 7.93 -3.94
CA GLN A 47 2.46 9.07 -3.88
C GLN A 47 3.87 8.69 -3.38
N VAL A 48 4.05 7.49 -2.83
CA VAL A 48 5.39 7.00 -2.45
C VAL A 48 6.23 6.83 -3.72
N PRO A 49 7.39 7.51 -3.83
CA PRO A 49 8.24 7.40 -5.01
C PRO A 49 8.61 5.95 -5.34
N GLY A 50 8.45 5.57 -6.61
CA GLY A 50 8.70 4.22 -7.07
C GLY A 50 7.54 3.24 -6.87
N VAL A 51 6.41 3.64 -6.25
CA VAL A 51 5.18 2.84 -6.26
C VAL A 51 4.45 3.01 -7.59
N ARG A 52 4.12 1.89 -8.22
CA ARG A 52 3.41 1.82 -9.52
C ARG A 52 1.94 1.45 -9.36
N MET A 53 1.64 0.53 -8.44
CA MET A 53 0.29 0.01 -8.27
C MET A 53 0.07 -0.37 -6.80
N VAL A 54 -1.16 -0.16 -6.33
CA VAL A 54 -1.61 -0.54 -5.00
C VAL A 54 -2.85 -1.42 -5.14
N PHE A 55 -2.84 -2.55 -4.47
CA PHE A 55 -3.97 -3.47 -4.35
C PHE A 55 -4.39 -3.54 -2.88
N LEU A 56 -5.68 -3.38 -2.60
CA LEU A 56 -6.25 -3.41 -1.26
C LEU A 56 -7.27 -4.54 -1.17
N LEU A 57 -7.21 -5.34 -0.12
CA LEU A 57 -8.25 -6.33 0.19
C LEU A 57 -8.25 -6.66 1.68
N ASN A 58 -9.42 -6.58 2.32
CA ASN A 58 -9.62 -6.91 3.72
C ASN A 58 -8.67 -6.14 4.62
N ASP A 59 -7.64 -6.78 5.15
CA ASP A 59 -6.65 -6.29 6.11
C ASP A 59 -5.24 -6.20 5.50
N PHE A 60 -5.08 -6.41 4.19
CA PHE A 60 -3.78 -6.34 3.55
C PHE A 60 -3.74 -5.44 2.31
N VAL A 61 -2.54 -4.94 2.07
CA VAL A 61 -2.17 -4.05 0.97
C VAL A 61 -1.03 -4.70 0.21
N THR A 62 -1.15 -4.84 -1.10
CA THR A 62 -0.01 -5.21 -1.96
C THR A 62 0.43 -3.98 -2.71
N VAL A 63 1.71 -3.63 -2.56
CA VAL A 63 2.36 -2.55 -3.31
C VAL A 63 3.18 -3.18 -4.41
N THR A 64 3.07 -2.67 -5.63
CA THR A 64 3.93 -3.01 -6.75
C THR A 64 4.83 -1.84 -7.06
N ARG A 65 6.14 -2.10 -7.18
CA ARG A 65 7.14 -1.07 -7.46
C ARG A 65 7.44 -0.90 -8.94
N GLN A 66 8.06 0.22 -9.28
CA GLN A 66 8.77 0.42 -10.53
C GLN A 66 10.06 -0.42 -10.51
N PRO A 67 10.48 -1.01 -11.65
CA PRO A 67 11.66 -1.87 -11.72
C PRO A 67 12.96 -1.22 -11.22
N GLU A 68 13.07 0.11 -11.33
CA GLU A 68 14.28 0.90 -11.07
C GLU A 68 14.43 1.34 -9.61
N THR A 69 13.42 1.11 -8.75
CA THR A 69 13.45 1.57 -7.35
C THR A 69 13.60 0.42 -6.37
N ASP A 70 14.51 0.49 -5.41
CA ASP A 70 14.71 -0.59 -4.44
C ASP A 70 13.65 -0.63 -3.32
N TRP A 71 13.35 -1.84 -2.85
CA TRP A 71 12.42 -2.05 -1.73
C TRP A 71 12.91 -1.40 -0.43
N GLU A 72 14.22 -1.24 -0.24
CA GLU A 72 14.81 -0.57 0.91
C GLU A 72 14.37 0.90 1.02
N ALA A 73 14.06 1.55 -0.10
CA ALA A 73 13.50 2.91 -0.13
C ALA A 73 11.97 2.93 0.01
N ILE A 74 11.28 1.93 -0.54
CA ILE A 74 9.80 1.91 -0.62
C ILE A 74 9.16 1.42 0.68
N VAL A 75 9.66 0.31 1.25
CA VAL A 75 9.08 -0.32 2.44
C VAL A 75 8.91 0.65 3.61
N PRO A 76 9.95 1.40 4.06
CA PRO A 76 9.79 2.32 5.19
C PRO A 76 8.78 3.43 4.92
N GLU A 77 8.72 3.95 3.69
CA GLU A 77 7.78 5.01 3.30
C GLU A 77 6.33 4.50 3.23
N VAL A 78 6.12 3.28 2.74
CA VAL A 78 4.80 2.63 2.74
C VAL A 78 4.32 2.39 4.18
N GLU A 79 5.18 1.88 5.05
CA GLU A 79 4.80 1.69 6.45
C GLU A 79 4.48 3.01 7.16
N ARG A 80 5.25 4.07 6.87
CA ARG A 80 4.99 5.41 7.38
C ARG A 80 3.62 5.92 6.92
N ALA A 81 3.34 5.85 5.62
CA ALA A 81 2.06 6.28 5.05
C ALA A 81 0.86 5.51 5.63
N LEU A 82 1.03 4.20 5.87
CA LEU A 82 0.04 3.35 6.53
C LEU A 82 -0.22 3.82 7.96
N ARG A 83 0.84 4.00 8.76
CA ARG A 83 0.72 4.46 10.16
C ARG A 83 0.06 5.83 10.26
N GLU A 84 0.47 6.78 9.42
CA GLU A 84 -0.12 8.12 9.36
C GLU A 84 -1.61 8.08 9.02
N HIS A 85 -2.00 7.31 8.00
CA HIS A 85 -3.41 7.20 7.60
C HIS A 85 -4.32 6.71 8.73
N PHE A 86 -3.88 5.69 9.48
CA PHE A 86 -4.68 5.14 10.58
C PHE A 86 -4.55 5.94 11.89
N ALA A 87 -3.52 6.76 12.06
CA ALA A 87 -3.40 7.67 13.20
C ALA A 87 -4.36 8.86 13.07
N GLU A 88 -4.55 9.40 11.86
CA GLU A 88 -5.47 10.52 11.60
C GLU A 88 -6.95 10.13 11.65
N THR A 89 -7.24 8.84 11.45
CA THR A 89 -8.61 8.31 11.41
C THR A 89 -9.04 7.69 12.76
N SER A 90 -8.21 7.81 13.81
CA SER A 90 -8.48 7.29 15.17
C SER A 90 -8.99 8.37 16.12
#